data_AF-A0A4V1J5E1-F1
#
_entry.id   AF-A0A4V1J5E1-F1
#
_cell.length_a   1.000
_cell.length_b   1.000
_cell.length_c   1.000
_cell.angle_alpha   90.00
_cell.angle_beta   90.00
_cell.angle_gamma   90.00
#
_symmetry.space_group_name_H-M   'P 1'
#
loop_
_entity.id
_entity.type
_entity.pdbx_description
1 polymer ?
#
loop_
_entity_poly.entity_id
_entity_poly.type
_entity_poly.pdbx_seq_one_letter_code
_entity_poly.pdbx_strand_id
1 'polypeptide(L)'
;MSSFYPFNDRFYRITENPNGRVEEPLPPIPSHSFFAAPDPPKPAPPAPEDPAVVKYRCFNPAVDTETTDAHVTVTIKWHDAYHLTKCGYHIEKQQLLVFANTQFGVYEHVANLPADVVTDKATITYADGLFKAHFPRSGMNWVTWLH
;
A
#
# COMPACT_ATOMS: atom_id res chain seq x y z
N MET A 1 15.94 -28.44 4.83
CA MET A 1 15.40 -27.35 5.68
C MET A 1 15.93 -26.02 5.14
N SER A 2 15.14 -24.95 5.23
CA SER A 2 15.52 -23.61 4.78
C SER A 2 16.08 -22.77 5.93
N SER A 3 17.02 -21.88 5.66
CA SER A 3 17.37 -20.75 6.54
C SER A 3 18.04 -19.61 5.76
N PHE A 4 17.34 -18.47 5.68
CA PHE A 4 17.83 -17.13 5.33
C PHE A 4 18.78 -16.57 6.42
N TYR A 5 19.55 -15.47 6.31
CA TYR A 5 19.79 -14.39 5.31
C TYR A 5 21.23 -13.82 5.60
N PRO A 6 21.73 -12.64 5.13
CA PRO A 6 21.18 -11.58 4.27
C PRO A 6 22.00 -11.27 2.99
N PHE A 7 21.48 -10.34 2.17
CA PHE A 7 22.16 -9.75 1.02
C PHE A 7 23.47 -9.06 1.41
N ASN A 8 24.52 -9.29 0.62
CA ASN A 8 25.79 -8.55 0.69
C ASN A 8 25.76 -7.48 -0.39
N ASP A 9 25.40 -6.25 -0.02
CA ASP A 9 25.27 -5.14 -0.97
C ASP A 9 26.66 -4.66 -1.42
N ARG A 10 27.03 -5.02 -2.66
CA ARG A 10 28.22 -4.51 -3.34
C ARG A 10 27.85 -4.16 -4.77
N PHE A 11 27.48 -2.89 -4.96
CA PHE A 11 27.31 -2.28 -6.27
C PHE A 11 28.55 -2.45 -7.16
N TYR A 12 28.45 -3.35 -8.13
CA TYR A 12 29.33 -3.36 -9.30
C TYR A 12 28.46 -3.51 -10.55
N ARG A 13 28.18 -2.39 -11.23
CA ARG A 13 27.58 -2.41 -12.57
C ARG A 13 28.68 -2.73 -13.58
N ILE A 14 28.99 -4.01 -13.75
CA ILE A 14 29.84 -4.48 -14.84
C ILE A 14 29.01 -4.41 -16.13
N THR A 15 29.33 -3.46 -17.02
CA THR A 15 28.83 -3.48 -18.40
C THR A 15 29.68 -4.43 -19.22
N GLU A 16 29.26 -5.70 -19.31
CA GLU A 16 29.82 -6.63 -20.28
C GLU A 16 29.25 -6.36 -21.68
N ASN A 17 30.13 -6.12 -22.64
CA ASN A 17 29.80 -6.22 -24.07
C ASN A 17 29.91 -7.70 -24.51
N PRO A 18 29.09 -8.17 -25.47
CA PRO A 18 28.83 -9.60 -25.69
C PRO A 18 29.98 -10.45 -26.26
N ASN A 19 31.23 -9.96 -26.32
CA ASN A 19 32.38 -10.66 -26.92
C ASN A 19 33.67 -10.65 -26.04
N GLY A 20 33.57 -10.37 -24.75
CA GLY A 20 34.49 -10.92 -23.72
C GLY A 20 36.01 -10.73 -23.93
N ARG A 21 36.49 -9.54 -24.33
CA ARG A 21 37.92 -9.17 -24.22
C ARG A 21 38.12 -7.77 -23.65
N VAL A 22 39.05 -7.68 -22.71
CA VAL A 22 39.64 -6.44 -22.20
C VAL A 22 40.97 -6.26 -22.92
N GLU A 23 41.22 -5.08 -23.52
CA GLU A 23 42.56 -4.67 -23.93
C GLU A 23 42.87 -3.25 -23.44
N GLU A 24 44.08 -3.10 -22.92
CA GLU A 24 44.67 -1.89 -22.37
C GLU A 24 45.24 -0.95 -23.47
N PRO A 25 45.60 0.31 -23.15
CA PRO A 25 45.83 1.34 -24.15
C PRO A 25 47.21 1.26 -24.83
N LEU A 26 47.26 1.58 -26.12
CA LEU A 26 48.48 1.75 -26.90
C LEU A 26 48.46 3.07 -27.73
N PRO A 27 49.64 3.58 -28.15
CA PRO A 27 49.96 5.02 -28.07
C PRO A 27 49.78 5.78 -29.42
N PRO A 28 50.10 7.09 -29.53
CA PRO A 28 49.46 7.98 -30.51
C PRO A 28 50.04 7.89 -31.93
N ILE A 29 49.18 8.14 -32.92
CA ILE A 29 49.53 8.31 -34.34
C ILE A 29 48.94 9.64 -34.83
N PRO A 30 49.65 10.44 -35.67
CA PRO A 30 49.47 11.89 -35.65
C PRO A 30 48.54 12.44 -36.76
N SER A 31 48.06 13.66 -36.49
CA SER A 31 47.76 14.74 -37.44
C SER A 31 47.21 14.38 -38.82
N HIS A 32 45.89 14.52 -39.01
CA HIS A 32 45.35 15.22 -40.18
C HIS A 32 44.09 16.00 -39.80
N SER A 33 44.23 17.32 -39.72
CA SER A 33 43.15 18.27 -39.44
C SER A 33 42.32 18.52 -40.70
N PHE A 34 41.11 17.98 -40.73
CA PHE A 34 40.05 18.44 -41.62
C PHE A 34 39.01 19.21 -40.80
N PHE A 35 38.78 20.48 -41.14
CA PHE A 35 37.72 21.28 -40.54
C PHE A 35 36.37 20.74 -41.02
N ALA A 36 35.70 19.95 -40.18
CA ALA A 36 34.27 19.71 -40.32
C ALA A 36 33.51 20.95 -39.82
N ALA A 37 32.60 21.47 -40.64
CA ALA A 37 31.68 22.53 -40.22
C ALA A 37 30.80 22.03 -39.05
N PRO A 38 30.34 22.91 -38.14
CA PRO A 38 29.44 22.50 -37.09
C PRO A 38 28.12 21.98 -37.68
N ASP A 39 27.84 20.69 -37.44
CA ASP A 39 26.54 20.10 -37.77
C ASP A 39 25.40 20.90 -37.11
N PRO A 40 24.26 21.13 -37.79
CA PRO A 40 23.10 21.74 -37.17
C PRO A 40 22.63 20.88 -35.99
N PRO A 41 22.22 21.47 -34.86
CA PRO A 41 21.89 20.71 -33.66
C PRO A 41 20.72 19.76 -33.93
N LYS A 42 21.03 18.47 -33.98
CA LYS A 42 20.04 17.41 -34.09
C LYS A 42 19.07 17.53 -32.90
N PRO A 43 17.75 17.67 -33.13
CA PRO A 43 16.81 17.76 -32.02
C PRO A 43 16.94 16.50 -31.16
N ALA A 44 17.03 16.70 -29.84
CA ALA A 44 17.06 15.59 -28.91
C ALA A 44 15.81 14.70 -29.13
N PRO A 45 15.94 13.36 -29.05
CA PRO A 45 14.76 12.51 -29.04
C PRO A 45 13.84 12.97 -27.90
N PRO A 46 12.51 12.96 -28.09
CA PRO A 46 11.59 13.31 -27.03
C PRO A 46 11.94 12.52 -25.77
N ALA A 47 12.00 13.20 -24.63
CA ALA A 47 12.14 12.50 -23.36
C ALA A 47 11.01 11.45 -23.30
N PRO A 48 11.30 10.19 -22.89
CA PRO A 48 10.24 9.22 -22.72
C PRO A 48 9.22 9.83 -21.76
N GLU A 49 7.96 9.91 -22.19
CA GLU A 49 6.88 10.37 -21.33
C GLU A 49 6.89 9.47 -20.10
N ASP A 50 7.28 10.06 -18.96
CA ASP A 50 7.32 9.40 -17.66
C ASP A 50 5.93 8.78 -17.46
N PRO A 51 5.78 7.44 -17.47
CA PRO A 51 4.49 6.79 -17.70
C PRO A 51 3.58 7.22 -16.57
N ALA A 52 2.68 8.17 -16.88
CA ALA A 52 2.09 9.05 -15.90
C ALA A 52 1.52 8.21 -14.77
N VAL A 53 2.19 8.24 -13.60
CA VAL A 53 1.90 7.32 -12.50
C VAL A 53 0.42 7.46 -12.24
N VAL A 54 -0.34 6.45 -12.67
CA VAL A 54 -1.78 6.43 -12.51
C VAL A 54 -1.97 6.24 -11.03
N LYS A 55 -2.04 7.37 -10.33
CA LYS A 55 -2.51 7.45 -8.96
C LYS A 55 -3.97 7.08 -9.03
N TYR A 56 -4.22 5.76 -9.09
CA TYR A 56 -5.50 5.14 -8.84
C TYR A 56 -6.00 5.81 -7.58
N ARG A 57 -7.05 6.62 -7.74
CA ARG A 57 -7.54 7.46 -6.66
C ARG A 57 -8.10 6.53 -5.62
N CYS A 58 -7.28 6.29 -4.61
CA CYS A 58 -7.63 5.53 -3.44
C CYS A 58 -8.80 6.26 -2.76
N PHE A 59 -10.02 5.86 -3.09
CA PHE A 59 -11.23 6.45 -2.53
C PHE A 59 -11.33 6.00 -1.07
N ASN A 60 -11.30 6.98 -0.16
CA ASN A 60 -11.56 6.75 1.25
C ASN A 60 -12.84 5.92 1.40
N PRO A 61 -12.85 4.87 2.24
CA PRO A 61 -14.03 4.04 2.44
C PRO A 61 -15.18 4.87 3.02
N ALA A 62 -16.41 4.50 2.69
CA ALA A 62 -17.57 5.03 3.40
C ALA A 62 -17.61 4.39 4.80
N VAL A 63 -17.54 5.22 5.84
CA VAL A 63 -17.63 4.81 7.24
C VAL A 63 -18.96 5.30 7.81
N ASP A 64 -19.67 4.38 8.47
CA ASP A 64 -20.87 4.64 9.22
C ASP A 64 -20.69 4.14 10.66
N THR A 65 -21.28 4.83 11.63
CA THR A 65 -21.18 4.46 13.05
C THR A 65 -22.52 4.66 13.73
N GLU A 66 -23.20 3.56 13.96
CA GLU A 66 -24.47 3.50 14.69
C GLU A 66 -24.18 3.34 16.18
N THR A 67 -24.67 4.26 17.00
CA THR A 67 -24.62 4.15 18.46
C THR A 67 -26.04 4.04 18.98
N THR A 68 -26.37 2.89 19.55
CA THR A 68 -27.61 2.66 20.28
C THR A 68 -27.32 2.60 21.78
N ASP A 69 -28.37 2.54 22.61
CA ASP A 69 -28.18 2.26 24.03
C ASP A 69 -27.50 0.91 24.24
N ALA A 70 -27.95 -0.15 23.55
CA ALA A 70 -27.48 -1.51 23.77
C ALA A 70 -26.10 -1.82 23.19
N HIS A 71 -25.72 -1.19 22.08
CA HIS A 71 -24.52 -1.53 21.33
C HIS A 71 -24.04 -0.38 20.42
N VAL A 72 -22.77 -0.44 20.05
CA VAL A 72 -22.13 0.39 19.03
C VAL A 72 -21.79 -0.48 17.83
N THR A 73 -22.14 -0.05 16.63
CA THR A 73 -21.78 -0.72 15.38
C THR A 73 -20.95 0.23 14.53
N VAL A 74 -19.74 -0.18 14.15
CA VAL A 74 -18.90 0.51 13.15
C VAL A 74 -18.96 -0.27 11.85
N THR A 75 -19.39 0.37 10.78
CA THR A 75 -19.50 -0.23 9.44
C THR A 75 -18.57 0.51 8.48
N ILE A 76 -17.70 -0.22 7.77
CA ILE A 76 -16.77 0.34 6.79
C ILE A 76 -17.00 -0.37 5.45
N LYS A 77 -17.41 0.39 4.44
CA LYS A 77 -17.62 -0.10 3.07
C LYS A 77 -16.45 0.34 2.18
N TRP A 78 -15.68 -0.63 1.71
CA TRP A 78 -14.58 -0.40 0.78
C TRP A 78 -15.15 -0.19 -0.62
N HIS A 79 -14.98 1.02 -1.18
CA HIS A 79 -15.39 1.32 -2.56
C HIS A 79 -14.66 0.46 -3.60
N ASP A 80 -13.43 0.05 -3.26
CA ASP A 80 -12.59 -0.79 -4.12
C ASP A 80 -12.31 -2.17 -3.49
N ALA A 81 -13.39 -2.85 -3.09
CA ALA A 81 -13.32 -4.18 -2.49
C ALA A 81 -12.72 -5.26 -3.43
N TYR A 82 -12.76 -5.04 -4.75
CA TYR A 82 -12.24 -5.99 -5.74
C TYR A 82 -10.70 -6.06 -5.75
N HIS A 83 -10.02 -4.92 -5.56
CA HIS A 83 -8.55 -4.88 -5.47
C HIS A 83 -8.04 -5.00 -4.03
N LEU A 84 -8.91 -5.34 -3.06
CA LEU A 84 -8.57 -5.50 -1.66
C LEU A 84 -7.90 -6.86 -1.43
N THR A 85 -6.62 -6.83 -1.06
CA THR A 85 -5.79 -8.04 -0.88
C THR A 85 -5.88 -8.62 0.53
N LYS A 86 -5.99 -7.75 1.55
CA LYS A 86 -6.10 -8.11 2.97
C LYS A 86 -6.90 -7.06 3.71
N CYS A 87 -7.82 -7.50 4.58
CA CYS A 87 -8.47 -6.68 5.59
C CYS A 87 -8.07 -7.21 6.97
N GLY A 88 -7.84 -6.33 7.93
CA GLY A 88 -7.51 -6.69 9.31
C GLY A 88 -7.97 -5.60 10.28
N TYR A 89 -8.01 -5.92 11.56
CA TYR A 89 -8.37 -4.97 12.60
C TYR A 89 -7.50 -5.17 13.84
N HIS A 90 -7.43 -4.14 14.67
CA HIS A 90 -6.86 -4.18 16.00
C HIS A 90 -7.77 -3.37 16.93
N ILE A 91 -7.88 -3.78 18.20
CA ILE A 91 -8.61 -3.03 19.22
C ILE A 91 -7.67 -2.78 20.39
N GLU A 92 -7.36 -1.52 20.65
CA GLU A 92 -6.50 -1.08 21.75
C GLU A 92 -7.18 0.09 22.47
N LYS A 93 -7.25 0.06 23.82
CA LYS A 93 -7.64 1.22 24.66
C LYS A 93 -8.90 1.97 24.16
N GLN A 94 -9.98 1.23 23.89
CA GLN A 94 -11.25 1.76 23.35
C GLN A 94 -11.12 2.42 21.97
N GLN A 95 -10.13 2.04 21.16
CA GLN A 95 -10.02 2.41 19.75
C GLN A 95 -10.08 1.15 18.89
N LEU A 96 -10.91 1.19 17.84
CA LEU A 96 -10.90 0.21 16.76
C LEU A 96 -10.04 0.78 15.62
N LEU A 97 -8.94 0.11 15.32
CA LEU A 97 -8.11 0.38 14.15
C LEU A 97 -8.47 -0.67 13.07
N VAL A 98 -8.77 -0.23 11.86
CA VAL A 98 -9.08 -1.11 10.72
C VAL A 98 -8.10 -0.82 9.58
N PHE A 99 -7.47 -1.87 9.09
CA PHE A 99 -6.46 -1.82 8.05
C PHE A 99 -6.95 -2.54 6.79
N ALA A 100 -6.86 -1.90 5.64
CA ALA A 100 -7.10 -2.54 4.35
C ALA A 100 -5.91 -2.31 3.42
N ASN A 101 -5.35 -3.40 2.91
CA ASN A 101 -4.26 -3.37 1.94
C ASN A 101 -4.84 -3.68 0.55
N THR A 102 -4.78 -2.73 -0.37
CA THR A 102 -5.18 -2.89 -1.77
C THR A 102 -3.97 -2.95 -2.68
N GLN A 103 -4.17 -3.30 -3.95
CA GLN A 103 -3.12 -3.26 -4.96
C GLN A 103 -2.53 -1.85 -5.20
N PHE A 104 -3.18 -0.79 -4.68
CA PHE A 104 -2.80 0.61 -4.89
C PHE A 104 -2.27 1.30 -3.64
N GLY A 105 -2.42 0.71 -2.45
CA GLY A 105 -1.96 1.29 -1.19
C GLY A 105 -2.57 0.65 0.05
N VAL A 106 -2.18 1.17 1.22
CA VAL A 106 -2.74 0.79 2.52
C VAL A 106 -3.64 1.91 3.03
N TYR A 107 -4.84 1.54 3.45
CA TYR A 107 -5.75 2.40 4.20
C TYR A 107 -5.74 2.00 5.67
N GLU A 108 -5.83 3.01 6.52
CA GLU A 108 -6.03 2.88 7.96
C GLU A 108 -7.22 3.75 8.35
N HIS A 109 -8.12 3.21 9.17
CA HIS A 109 -9.20 3.95 9.78
C HIS A 109 -9.20 3.71 11.29
N VAL A 110 -9.34 4.78 12.07
CA VAL A 110 -9.39 4.73 13.54
C VAL A 110 -10.74 5.26 14.00
N ALA A 111 -11.52 4.40 14.65
CA ALA A 111 -12.78 4.73 15.29
C ALA A 111 -12.61 4.70 16.82
N ASN A 112 -12.91 5.83 17.48
CA ASN A 112 -12.95 5.90 18.94
C ASN A 112 -14.26 5.28 19.43
N LEU A 113 -14.18 4.32 20.34
CA LEU A 113 -15.32 3.65 20.96
C LEU A 113 -15.67 4.35 22.29
N PRO A 114 -16.96 4.43 22.66
CA PRO A 114 -17.39 4.87 23.99
C PRO A 114 -16.75 4.05 25.12
N ALA A 115 -16.49 4.68 26.26
CA ALA A 115 -15.75 4.07 27.37
C ALA A 115 -16.49 2.87 28.01
N ASP A 116 -17.80 2.81 27.86
CA ASP A 116 -18.71 1.77 28.36
C ASP A 116 -18.88 0.58 27.41
N VAL A 117 -18.20 0.57 26.25
CA VAL A 117 -18.17 -0.57 25.32
C VAL A 117 -17.36 -1.74 25.89
N VAL A 118 -17.93 -2.94 25.75
CA VAL A 118 -17.32 -4.23 26.15
C VAL A 118 -16.54 -4.80 24.96
N THR A 119 -15.29 -4.37 24.81
CA THR A 119 -14.45 -4.69 23.63
C THR A 119 -14.07 -6.17 23.52
N ASP A 120 -14.02 -6.92 24.63
CA ASP A 120 -13.77 -8.36 24.68
C ASP A 120 -14.93 -9.19 24.08
N LYS A 121 -16.12 -8.60 23.94
CA LYS A 121 -17.31 -9.21 23.33
C LYS A 121 -17.64 -8.63 21.97
N ALA A 122 -16.66 -8.01 21.31
CA ALA A 122 -16.83 -7.51 19.95
C ALA A 122 -17.05 -8.66 18.95
N THR A 123 -18.10 -8.56 18.14
CA THR A 123 -18.35 -9.46 17.01
C THR A 123 -17.97 -8.72 15.74
N ILE A 124 -17.03 -9.28 14.96
CA ILE A 124 -16.56 -8.66 13.72
C ILE A 124 -16.85 -9.59 12.55
N THR A 125 -17.46 -9.05 11.50
CA THR A 125 -17.75 -9.74 10.25
C THR A 125 -17.18 -8.97 9.06
N TYR A 126 -16.76 -9.72 8.04
CA TYR A 126 -16.34 -9.16 6.76
C TYR A 126 -16.94 -9.99 5.63
N ALA A 127 -17.77 -9.37 4.80
CA ALA A 127 -18.42 -9.98 3.65
C ALA A 127 -18.63 -8.94 2.54
N ASP A 128 -18.44 -9.32 1.27
CA ASP A 128 -18.76 -8.49 0.10
C ASP A 128 -18.20 -7.05 0.12
N GLY A 129 -16.99 -6.87 0.67
CA GLY A 129 -16.37 -5.54 0.80
C GLY A 129 -16.89 -4.67 1.94
N LEU A 130 -17.76 -5.23 2.79
CA LEU A 130 -18.29 -4.60 3.98
C LEU A 130 -17.64 -5.20 5.23
N PHE A 131 -16.88 -4.37 5.94
CA PHE A 131 -16.43 -4.66 7.30
C PHE A 131 -17.47 -4.14 8.29
N LYS A 132 -17.89 -4.98 9.25
CA LYS A 132 -18.82 -4.59 10.31
C LYS A 132 -18.30 -5.08 11.66
N ALA A 133 -18.09 -4.16 12.59
CA ALA A 133 -17.72 -4.44 13.96
C ALA A 133 -18.86 -4.03 14.90
N HIS A 134 -19.42 -4.99 15.62
CA HIS A 134 -20.49 -4.80 16.59
C HIS A 134 -19.95 -4.96 18.01
N PHE A 135 -20.22 -3.99 18.86
CA PHE A 135 -19.71 -3.89 20.22
C PHE A 135 -20.86 -3.74 21.22
N PRO A 136 -21.12 -4.71 22.10
CA PRO A 136 -22.13 -4.55 23.15
C PRO A 136 -21.66 -3.53 24.20
N ARG A 137 -22.60 -2.78 24.79
CA ARG A 137 -22.33 -1.83 25.88
C ARG A 137 -22.52 -2.51 27.25
N SER A 138 -21.76 -2.05 28.24
CA SER A 138 -21.78 -2.56 29.61
C SER A 138 -22.97 -2.02 30.40
N GLY A 139 -23.37 -2.74 31.46
CA GLY A 139 -24.42 -2.29 32.38
C GLY A 139 -25.87 -2.42 31.87
N MET A 140 -26.10 -2.79 30.60
CA MET A 140 -27.46 -3.05 30.12
C MET A 140 -27.92 -4.48 30.34
N ASN A 141 -28.87 -4.62 31.27
CA ASN A 141 -29.67 -5.82 31.46
C ASN A 141 -30.62 -5.97 30.28
N TRP A 142 -30.26 -6.83 29.32
CA TRP A 142 -31.12 -7.25 28.24
C TRP A 142 -32.25 -8.12 28.80
N VAL A 143 -33.50 -7.69 28.60
CA VAL A 143 -34.67 -8.52 28.89
C VAL A 143 -34.90 -9.43 27.69
N THR A 144 -34.49 -10.70 27.78
CA THR A 144 -35.00 -11.71 26.85
C THR A 144 -36.42 -12.05 27.23
N TRP A 145 -37.36 -11.56 26.43
CA TRP A 145 -38.72 -12.08 26.41
C TRP A 145 -38.68 -13.49 25.82
N LEU A 146 -39.09 -14.48 26.61
CA LEU A 146 -39.31 -15.84 26.13
C LEU A 146 -40.72 -15.91 25.51
N HIS A 147 -40.83 -16.63 24.39
CA HIS A 147 -42.09 -17.04 23.77
C HIS A 147 -42.40 -18.49 24.14
#